data_AF-A0A166R1Q3-F1
#
_entry.id   AF-A0A166R1Q3-F1
#
_cell.length_a   1.000
_cell.length_b   1.000
_cell.length_c   1.000
_cell.angle_alpha   90.00
_cell.angle_beta   90.00
_cell.angle_gamma   90.00
#
_symmetry.space_group_name_H-M   'P 1'
#
loop_
_entity.id
_entity.type
_entity.pdbx_description
1 polymer ?
#
loop_
_entity_poly.entity_id
_entity_poly.type
_entity_poly.pdbx_seq_one_letter_code
_entity_poly.pdbx_strand_id
1 'polypeptide(L)'
;MVIRGQSLGDRLDTLWGDGVAALNEEWKDGEGKVEFFDTYGFFEEVYHHPAKYFNGSITPDVVGHCHQCPVATDWHFCGIGDCTPAERDSYMWWDELHPSEQTGRNLAAEILKKIEGKSKY
;
A
#
# COMPACT_ATOMS: atom_id res chain seq x y z
N MET A 1 1.75 35.02 1.47
CA MET A 1 0.67 34.11 1.02
C MET A 1 1.28 32.74 0.83
N VAL A 2 1.19 31.88 1.85
CA VAL A 2 1.69 30.50 1.78
C VAL A 2 0.56 29.67 1.22
N ILE A 3 0.65 29.29 -0.06
CA ILE A 3 -0.09 28.13 -0.53
C ILE A 3 0.66 26.94 0.07
N ARG A 4 0.09 26.30 1.10
CA ARG A 4 0.61 25.04 1.64
C ARG A 4 0.66 24.06 0.46
N GLY A 5 1.86 23.73 0.00
CA GLY A 5 2.06 22.86 -1.15
C GLY A 5 1.69 21.44 -0.77
N GLN A 6 0.57 20.96 -1.32
CA GLN A 6 0.26 19.53 -1.39
C GLN A 6 1.40 18.79 -2.10
N SER A 7 1.73 17.60 -1.64
CA SER A 7 2.76 16.75 -2.26
C SER A 7 2.34 16.38 -3.70
N LEU A 8 3.27 15.89 -4.52
CA LEU A 8 2.91 15.37 -5.85
C LEU A 8 1.91 14.20 -5.71
N GLY A 9 2.05 13.37 -4.67
CA GLY A 9 1.12 12.30 -4.35
C GLY A 9 -0.29 12.84 -4.10
N ASP A 10 -0.43 13.77 -3.16
CA ASP A 10 -1.72 14.38 -2.81
C ASP A 10 -2.44 14.98 -4.02
N ARG A 11 -1.68 15.59 -4.94
CA ARG A 11 -2.22 16.18 -6.18
C ARG A 11 -2.69 15.12 -7.16
N LEU A 12 -1.96 14.01 -7.29
CA LEU A 12 -2.37 12.90 -8.13
C LEU A 12 -3.60 12.21 -7.53
N ASP A 13 -3.63 11.96 -6.22
CA ASP A 13 -4.77 11.34 -5.55
C ASP A 13 -6.03 12.18 -5.68
N THR A 14 -5.90 13.51 -5.55
CA THR A 14 -7.01 14.44 -5.82
C THR A 14 -7.50 14.32 -7.27
N LEU A 15 -6.58 14.33 -8.24
CA LEU A 15 -6.92 14.20 -9.66
C LEU A 15 -7.64 12.87 -9.96
N TRP A 16 -7.16 11.77 -9.37
CA TRP A 16 -7.78 10.45 -9.53
C TRP A 16 -9.15 10.38 -8.87
N GLY A 17 -9.28 10.91 -7.65
CA GLY A 17 -10.55 10.98 -6.93
C GLY A 17 -11.61 11.79 -7.70
N ASP A 18 -11.23 12.97 -8.22
CA ASP A 18 -12.10 13.80 -9.06
C ASP A 18 -12.52 13.07 -10.34
N GLY A 19 -11.59 12.33 -10.96
CA GLY A 19 -11.88 11.48 -12.12
C GLY A 19 -12.89 10.38 -11.82
N VAL A 20 -12.77 9.70 -10.67
CA VAL A 20 -13.75 8.69 -10.23
C VAL A 20 -15.12 9.32 -9.99
N ALA A 21 -15.18 10.52 -9.39
CA ALA A 21 -16.43 11.25 -9.20
C ALA A 21 -17.10 11.58 -10.54
N ALA A 22 -16.33 12.04 -11.52
CA ALA A 22 -16.82 12.32 -12.87
C ALA A 22 -17.37 11.05 -13.56
N LEU A 23 -16.67 9.91 -13.46
CA LEU A 23 -17.14 8.64 -14.01
C LEU A 23 -18.45 8.18 -13.36
N ASN A 24 -18.58 8.30 -12.04
CA ASN A 24 -19.82 7.95 -11.35
C ASN A 24 -21.00 8.86 -11.71
N GLU A 25 -20.75 10.15 -11.99
CA GLU A 25 -21.78 11.05 -12.51
C GLU A 25 -22.19 10.68 -13.95
N GLU A 26 -21.22 10.32 -14.80
CA GLU A 26 -21.48 9.87 -16.17
C GLU A 26 -22.27 8.54 -16.19
N TRP A 27 -21.96 7.62 -15.27
CA TRP A 27 -22.57 6.28 -15.22
C TRP A 27 -23.73 6.17 -14.24
N LYS A 28 -24.27 7.29 -13.75
CA LYS A 28 -25.32 7.33 -12.71
C LYS A 28 -26.60 6.56 -13.06
N ASP A 29 -26.89 6.38 -14.34
CA ASP A 29 -28.08 5.67 -14.84
C ASP A 29 -27.81 4.17 -15.10
N GLY A 30 -26.56 3.72 -14.92
CA GLY A 30 -26.15 2.32 -15.07
C GLY A 30 -26.02 1.56 -13.74
N GLU A 31 -25.71 0.26 -13.82
CA GLU A 31 -25.47 -0.59 -12.64
C GLU A 31 -24.01 -0.56 -12.14
N GLY A 32 -23.09 -0.01 -12.93
CA GLY A 32 -21.67 0.04 -12.62
C GLY A 32 -21.31 1.20 -11.68
N LYS A 33 -20.38 0.95 -10.76
CA LYS A 33 -19.82 1.96 -9.86
C LYS A 33 -18.30 1.85 -9.82
N VAL A 34 -17.61 2.98 -9.79
CA VAL A 34 -16.17 3.04 -9.57
C VAL A 34 -15.91 3.59 -8.16
N GLU A 35 -14.98 2.97 -7.45
CA GLU A 35 -14.54 3.42 -6.13
C GLU A 35 -13.07 3.83 -6.20
N PHE A 36 -12.74 4.97 -5.61
CA PHE A 36 -11.36 5.38 -5.40
C PHE A 36 -10.89 4.81 -4.05
N PHE A 37 -9.75 4.12 -4.04
CA PHE A 37 -9.11 3.65 -2.81
C PHE A 37 -7.78 4.38 -2.63
N ASP A 38 -7.70 5.18 -1.56
CA ASP A 38 -6.51 5.96 -1.20
C ASP A 38 -5.39 5.03 -0.68
N THR A 39 -4.73 4.37 -1.63
CA THR A 39 -3.64 3.43 -1.34
C THR A 39 -2.46 4.17 -0.71
N TYR A 40 -2.21 5.42 -1.12
CA TYR A 40 -1.12 6.23 -0.59
C TYR A 40 -1.34 6.54 0.89
N GLY A 41 -2.50 7.06 1.27
CA GLY A 41 -2.87 7.33 2.66
C GLY A 41 -2.89 6.06 3.52
N PHE A 42 -3.31 4.92 2.96
CA PHE A 42 -3.22 3.63 3.65
C PHE A 42 -1.77 3.22 3.92
N PHE A 43 -0.89 3.31 2.92
CA PHE A 43 0.52 2.96 3.06
C PHE A 43 1.25 3.92 4.02
N GLU A 44 0.91 5.21 4.05
CA GLU A 44 1.41 6.16 5.06
C GLU A 44 0.99 5.76 6.48
N GLU A 45 -0.25 5.33 6.71
CA GLU A 45 -0.68 4.85 8.03
C GLU A 45 0.08 3.58 8.43
N VAL A 46 0.30 2.65 7.50
CA VAL A 46 1.09 1.43 7.74
C VAL A 46 2.54 1.79 8.07
N TYR A 47 3.13 2.73 7.34
CA TYR A 47 4.51 3.19 7.53
C TYR A 47 4.71 3.90 8.89
N HIS A 48 3.78 4.78 9.28
CA HIS A 48 3.89 5.55 10.54
C HIS A 48 3.35 4.80 11.77
N HIS A 49 2.54 3.75 11.59
CA HIS A 49 1.98 2.95 12.70
C HIS A 49 2.14 1.42 12.51
N PRO A 50 3.36 0.92 12.23
CA PRO A 50 3.57 -0.45 11.75
C PRO A 50 3.22 -1.54 12.77
N ALA A 51 3.30 -1.24 14.08
CA ALA A 51 2.93 -2.18 15.14
C ALA A 51 1.45 -2.62 15.10
N LYS A 52 0.58 -1.91 14.37
CA LYS A 52 -0.82 -2.32 14.16
C LYS A 52 -0.98 -3.39 13.06
N TYR A 53 0.00 -3.52 12.17
CA TYR A 53 -0.13 -4.21 10.88
C TYR A 53 0.81 -5.42 10.74
N PHE A 54 1.93 -5.39 11.44
CA PHE A 54 2.97 -6.40 11.35
C PHE A 54 3.05 -7.20 12.65
N ASN A 55 3.09 -8.52 12.53
CA ASN A 55 2.96 -9.48 13.64
C ASN A 55 3.99 -10.62 13.58
N GLY A 56 5.09 -10.41 12.85
CA GLY A 56 6.21 -11.35 12.82
C GLY A 56 7.03 -11.35 14.12
N SER A 57 8.10 -12.15 14.13
CA SER A 57 8.89 -12.43 15.35
C SER A 57 9.88 -11.34 15.76
N ILE A 58 10.04 -10.28 14.96
CA ILE A 58 10.93 -9.15 15.26
C ILE A 58 10.14 -7.84 15.28
N THR A 59 10.80 -6.75 15.68
CA THR A 59 10.18 -5.42 15.62
C THR A 59 9.86 -5.08 14.16
N PRO A 60 8.69 -4.47 13.86
CA PRO A 60 8.33 -4.12 12.50
C PRO A 60 9.38 -3.25 11.80
N ASP A 61 9.72 -3.60 10.56
CA ASP A 61 10.66 -2.88 9.71
C ASP A 61 9.96 -2.33 8.46
N VAL A 62 9.92 -1.01 8.35
CA VAL A 62 9.26 -0.27 7.26
C VAL A 62 10.24 0.39 6.29
N VAL A 63 11.55 0.23 6.51
CA VAL A 63 12.61 0.85 5.70
C VAL A 63 13.47 -0.22 5.03
N GLY A 64 13.75 -1.30 5.75
CA GLY A 64 14.41 -2.49 5.22
C GLY A 64 13.47 -3.38 4.43
N HIS A 65 14.02 -4.50 3.97
CA HIS A 65 13.36 -5.47 3.12
C HIS A 65 13.78 -6.88 3.55
N CYS A 66 12.87 -7.85 3.40
CA CYS A 66 13.16 -9.23 3.77
C CYS A 66 14.04 -9.95 2.73
N HIS A 67 14.12 -9.46 1.50
CA HIS A 67 14.75 -10.15 0.39
C HIS A 67 15.43 -9.17 -0.57
N GLN A 68 16.77 -9.18 -0.58
CA GLN A 68 17.58 -8.45 -1.55
C GLN A 68 18.22 -9.40 -2.56
N CYS A 69 18.13 -9.03 -3.84
CA CYS A 69 18.87 -9.75 -4.88
C CYS A 69 20.26 -9.14 -5.03
N PRO A 70 21.34 -9.95 -5.10
CA PRO A 70 22.70 -9.45 -5.32
C PRO A 70 22.83 -8.56 -6.57
N VAL A 71 21.98 -8.84 -7.57
CA VAL A 71 21.82 -8.03 -8.78
C VAL A 71 20.35 -7.59 -8.84
N ALA A 72 20.06 -6.38 -8.38
CA ALA A 72 18.68 -5.87 -8.27
C ALA A 72 17.90 -5.85 -9.61
N THR A 73 18.59 -5.89 -10.75
CA THR A 73 17.97 -5.90 -12.08
C THR A 73 17.81 -7.29 -12.69
N ASP A 74 18.30 -8.34 -12.05
CA ASP A 74 18.22 -9.71 -12.57
C ASP A 74 17.78 -10.70 -11.50
N TRP A 75 16.51 -11.10 -11.61
CA TRP A 75 15.84 -11.94 -10.63
C TRP A 75 16.42 -13.37 -10.56
N HIS A 76 17.15 -13.82 -11.58
CA HIS A 76 17.71 -15.18 -11.59
C HIS A 76 18.79 -15.39 -10.52
N PHE A 77 19.36 -14.30 -10.00
CA PHE A 77 20.38 -14.35 -8.93
C PHE A 77 19.79 -14.20 -7.52
N CYS A 78 18.47 -14.11 -7.40
CA CYS A 78 17.80 -13.96 -6.12
C CYS A 78 17.78 -15.27 -5.32
N GLY A 79 17.90 -15.14 -4.00
CA GLY A 79 17.75 -16.24 -3.05
C GLY A 79 16.30 -16.46 -2.60
N ILE A 80 16.11 -17.10 -1.44
CA ILE A 80 14.79 -17.36 -0.83
C ILE A 80 14.33 -16.20 0.08
N GLY A 81 15.21 -15.23 0.38
CA GLY A 81 15.00 -14.19 1.39
C GLY A 81 16.20 -14.10 2.35
N ASP A 82 16.53 -12.89 2.79
CA ASP A 82 17.49 -12.61 3.85
C ASP A 82 16.87 -12.78 5.24
N CYS A 83 15.54 -12.77 5.33
CA CYS A 83 14.80 -12.99 6.57
C CYS A 83 14.28 -14.43 6.72
N THR A 84 14.18 -14.90 7.96
CA THR A 84 13.60 -16.21 8.28
C THR A 84 12.08 -16.21 8.09
N PRO A 85 11.43 -17.37 7.89
CA PRO A 85 9.98 -17.43 7.77
C PRO A 85 9.20 -16.79 8.93
N ALA A 86 9.73 -16.83 10.15
CA ALA A 86 9.10 -16.21 11.31
C ALA A 86 9.19 -14.67 11.31
N GLU A 87 10.21 -14.12 10.63
CA GLU A 87 10.46 -12.69 10.57
C GLU A 87 9.69 -12.00 9.43
N ARG A 88 9.30 -12.74 8.38
CA ARG A 88 8.65 -12.21 7.16
C ARG A 88 7.51 -11.24 7.43
N ASP A 89 6.65 -11.58 8.38
CA ASP A 89 5.47 -10.77 8.72
C ASP A 89 5.80 -9.53 9.57
N SER A 90 7.09 -9.25 9.80
CA SER A 90 7.58 -8.01 10.43
C SER A 90 7.95 -6.94 9.40
N TYR A 91 8.10 -7.29 8.12
CA TYR A 91 8.58 -6.35 7.10
C TYR A 91 7.43 -5.74 6.31
N MET A 92 7.52 -4.44 6.01
CA MET A 92 6.63 -3.78 5.06
C MET A 92 6.98 -4.14 3.61
N TRP A 93 8.27 -4.30 3.31
CA TRP A 93 8.80 -4.52 1.97
C TRP A 93 9.37 -5.93 1.81
N TRP A 94 9.07 -6.56 0.68
CA TRP A 94 9.71 -7.80 0.28
C TRP A 94 11.12 -7.50 -0.24
N ASP A 95 11.23 -6.59 -1.20
CA ASP A 95 12.48 -6.13 -1.80
C ASP A 95 12.53 -4.58 -1.79
N GLU A 96 13.43 -3.95 -2.55
CA GLU A 96 13.61 -2.50 -2.55
C GLU A 96 12.39 -1.70 -3.05
N LEU A 97 11.37 -2.34 -3.63
CA LEU A 97 10.18 -1.67 -4.16
C LEU A 97 8.86 -2.39 -3.83
N HIS A 98 8.84 -3.71 -3.84
CA HIS A 98 7.62 -4.48 -3.76
C HIS A 98 7.19 -4.70 -2.30
N PRO A 99 5.90 -4.53 -1.98
CA PRO A 99 5.39 -4.82 -0.65
C PRO A 99 5.57 -6.29 -0.25
N SER A 100 5.74 -6.54 1.05
CA SER A 100 5.76 -7.89 1.60
C SER A 100 4.40 -8.58 1.51
N GLU A 101 4.39 -9.91 1.68
CA GLU A 101 3.15 -10.68 1.77
C GLU A 101 2.22 -10.14 2.88
N GLN A 102 2.79 -9.76 4.03
CA GLN A 102 2.01 -9.22 5.15
C GLN A 102 1.40 -7.85 4.81
N THR A 103 2.14 -6.98 4.13
CA THR A 103 1.57 -5.72 3.60
C THR A 103 0.45 -6.01 2.61
N GLY A 104 0.61 -7.01 1.74
CA GLY A 104 -0.44 -7.46 0.82
C GLY A 104 -1.69 -7.95 1.55
N ARG A 105 -1.55 -8.73 2.64
CA ARG A 105 -2.69 -9.18 3.47
C ARG A 105 -3.42 -7.98 4.10
N ASN A 106 -2.67 -7.01 4.62
CA ASN A 106 -3.24 -5.80 5.20
C ASN A 106 -3.98 -4.94 4.16
N LEU A 107 -3.40 -4.76 2.97
CA LEU A 107 -4.04 -4.05 1.85
C LEU A 107 -5.33 -4.74 1.42
N ALA A 108 -5.31 -6.06 1.24
CA ALA A 108 -6.51 -6.82 0.88
C ALA A 108 -7.61 -6.69 1.94
N ALA A 109 -7.25 -6.73 3.23
CA ALA A 109 -8.20 -6.53 4.32
C ALA A 109 -8.79 -5.12 4.32
N GLU A 110 -8.01 -4.07 4.02
CA GLU A 110 -8.51 -2.70 3.95
C GLU A 110 -9.37 -2.45 2.70
N ILE A 111 -9.01 -3.05 1.56
CA ILE A 111 -9.86 -3.04 0.35
C ILE A 111 -11.21 -3.72 0.64
N LEU A 112 -11.23 -4.83 1.38
CA LEU A 112 -12.50 -5.45 1.80
C LEU A 112 -13.33 -4.48 2.65
N LYS A 113 -12.71 -3.77 3.60
CA LYS A 113 -13.41 -2.72 4.36
C LYS A 113 -13.92 -1.59 3.46
N LYS A 114 -13.21 -1.23 2.38
CA LYS A 114 -13.67 -0.24 1.40
C LYS A 114 -14.92 -0.72 0.69
N ILE A 115 -14.91 -1.95 0.20
CA ILE A 115 -16.09 -2.59 -0.43
C ILE A 115 -17.28 -2.59 0.54
N GLU A 116 -17.04 -2.81 1.83
CA GLU A 116 -18.07 -2.77 2.88
C GLU A 116 -18.45 -1.35 3.36
N GLY A 117 -17.83 -0.29 2.83
CA GLY A 117 -18.10 1.10 3.23
C GLY A 117 -17.55 1.48 4.62
N LYS A 118 -16.57 0.75 5.13
CA LYS A 118 -15.95 0.93 6.47
C LYS A 118 -14.53 1.50 6.43
N SER A 119 -13.87 1.48 5.27
CA SER A 119 -12.54 2.07 5.10
C SER A 119 -12.65 3.60 5.05
N LYS A 120 -11.68 4.28 5.68
CA LYS A 120 -11.47 5.73 5.50
C LYS A 120 -10.63 6.05 4.26
N TYR A 121 -10.04 5.03 3.64
CA TYR A 121 -9.23 5.06 2.42
C TYR A 121 -10.07 4.62 1.22
#